data_AF-A0A972IRW1-F1
#
_entry.id   AF-A0A972IRW1-F1
#
_cell.length_a   1.000
_cell.length_b   1.000
_cell.length_c   1.000
_cell.angle_alpha   90.00
_cell.angle_beta   90.00
_cell.angle_gamma   90.00
#
_symmetry.space_group_name_H-M   'P 1'
#
loop_
_entity.id
_entity.type
_entity.pdbx_description
1 polymer ?
#
loop_
_entity_poly.entity_id
_entity_poly.type
_entity_poly.pdbx_seq_one_letter_code
_entity_poly.pdbx_strand_id
1 'polypeptide(L)'
;MAYQEVTKTSYGNRLGGSLKGIVSGLLFFVLATALLWWNEGRAIKTSKMLKTAATECVDVADVSAVDAALDGKLVHATALAKTDETLTDPDYGI
;
A
#
# COMPACT_ATOMS: atom_id res chain seq x y z
N MET A 1 39.92 49.69 -3.47
CA MET A 1 39.35 49.70 -4.83
C MET A 1 38.22 48.69 -4.85
N ALA A 2 37.02 49.09 -5.29
CA ALA A 2 35.88 48.19 -5.40
C ALA A 2 35.84 47.62 -6.83
N TYR A 3 35.86 46.29 -6.96
CA TYR A 3 35.65 45.62 -8.24
C TYR A 3 34.19 45.17 -8.33
N GLN A 4 33.61 45.24 -9.52
CA GLN A 4 32.29 44.68 -9.83
C GLN A 4 32.49 43.49 -10.76
N GLU A 5 32.04 42.31 -10.34
CA GLU A 5 31.92 41.15 -11.23
C GLU A 5 30.65 41.29 -12.07
N VAL A 6 30.81 41.38 -13.40
CA VAL A 6 29.69 41.41 -14.33
C VAL A 6 29.63 40.08 -15.06
N THR A 7 28.66 39.24 -14.67
CA THR A 7 28.42 37.97 -15.35
C THR A 7 27.66 38.22 -16.66
N LYS A 8 28.35 38.16 -17.80
CA LYS A 8 27.71 38.23 -19.12
C LYS A 8 27.22 36.84 -19.55
N THR A 9 25.91 36.62 -19.47
CA THR A 9 25.27 35.42 -20.04
C THR A 9 24.85 35.67 -21.49
N SER A 10 25.36 34.85 -22.41
CA SER A 10 24.99 34.93 -23.82
C SER A 10 23.57 34.39 -24.08
N TYR A 11 22.93 34.85 -25.15
CA TYR A 11 21.57 34.40 -25.53
C TYR A 11 21.47 32.87 -25.69
N GLY A 12 22.50 32.23 -26.26
CA GLY A 12 22.55 30.77 -26.41
C GLY A 12 22.58 30.03 -25.06
N ASN A 13 23.32 30.56 -24.08
CA ASN A 13 23.37 29.95 -22.74
C ASN A 13 22.02 30.08 -22.00
N ARG A 14 21.30 31.18 -22.22
CA ARG A 14 19.95 31.38 -21.69
C ARG A 14 18.94 30.41 -22.33
N LEU A 15 18.99 30.25 -23.65
CA LEU A 15 18.11 29.33 -24.38
C LEU A 15 18.36 27.85 -23.98
N GLY A 16 19.62 27.45 -23.89
CA GLY A 16 20.00 26.11 -23.44
C GLY A 16 19.56 25.82 -22.00
N GLY A 17 19.67 26.81 -21.10
CA GLY A 17 19.15 26.72 -19.73
C GLY A 17 17.64 26.48 -19.68
N SER A 18 16.87 27.22 -20.49
CA SER A 18 15.42 27.07 -20.57
C SER A 18 14.99 25.70 -21.13
N LEU A 19 15.66 25.21 -22.17
CA LEU A 19 15.39 23.88 -22.73
C LEU A 19 15.67 22.75 -21.72
N LYS A 20 16.77 22.86 -20.96
CA LYS A 20 17.08 21.91 -19.88
C LYS A 20 16.01 21.92 -18.79
N GLY A 21 15.50 23.11 -18.45
CA GLY A 21 14.37 23.28 -17.52
C GLY A 21 13.11 22.53 -17.99
N ILE A 22 12.73 22.68 -19.25
CA ILE A 22 11.56 22.00 -19.84
C ILE A 22 11.70 20.47 -19.75
N VAL A 23 12.85 19.93 -20.15
CA VAL A 23 13.09 18.47 -20.10
C VAL A 23 13.03 17.95 -18.67
N SER A 24 13.65 18.67 -17.73
CA SER A 24 13.56 18.28 -16.31
C SER A 24 12.14 18.36 -15.76
N GLY A 25 11.37 19.37 -16.15
CA GLY A 25 9.97 19.51 -15.75
C GLY A 25 9.09 18.37 -16.27
N LEU A 26 9.26 17.97 -17.53
CA LEU A 26 8.56 16.82 -18.11
C LEU A 26 8.95 15.51 -17.40
N LEU A 27 10.23 15.33 -17.07
CA LEU A 27 10.68 14.17 -16.30
C LEU A 27 10.01 14.11 -14.92
N PHE A 28 10.00 15.23 -14.18
CA PHE A 28 9.34 15.30 -12.87
C PHE A 28 7.83 15.08 -12.96
N PHE A 29 7.19 15.56 -14.02
CA PHE A 29 5.76 15.33 -14.26
C PHE A 29 5.45 13.83 -14.36
N VAL A 30 6.19 13.10 -15.20
CA VAL A 30 6.01 11.64 -15.35
C VAL A 30 6.29 10.90 -14.05
N LEU A 31 7.36 11.25 -13.34
CA LEU A 31 7.70 10.63 -12.05
C LEU A 31 6.62 10.88 -10.99
N ALA A 32 6.11 12.10 -10.89
CA ALA A 32 5.04 12.45 -9.96
C ALA A 32 3.75 11.67 -10.27
N THR A 33 3.35 11.57 -11.54
CA THR A 33 2.19 10.77 -11.94
C THR A 33 2.38 9.29 -11.60
N ALA A 34 3.56 8.72 -11.84
CA ALA A 34 3.86 7.33 -11.50
C ALA A 34 3.81 7.08 -9.99
N LEU A 35 4.34 7.99 -9.17
CA LEU A 35 4.29 7.92 -7.71
C LEU A 35 2.86 8.01 -7.18
N LEU A 36 2.04 8.91 -7.72
CA LEU A 36 0.63 9.02 -7.37
C LEU A 36 -0.13 7.75 -7.74
N TRP A 37 0.08 7.24 -8.95
CA TRP A 37 -0.54 5.99 -9.42
C TRP A 37 -0.16 4.79 -8.54
N TRP A 38 1.11 4.67 -8.14
CA TRP A 38 1.54 3.64 -7.19
C TRP A 38 0.81 3.75 -5.86
N ASN A 39 0.64 4.97 -5.36
CA ASN A 39 -0.04 5.20 -4.10
C ASN A 39 -1.54 4.88 -4.17
N GLU A 40 -2.22 5.38 -5.20
CA GLU A 40 -3.64 5.13 -5.46
C GLU A 40 -3.93 3.65 -5.74
N GLY A 41 -3.06 2.98 -6.50
CA GLY A 41 -3.17 1.56 -6.81
C GLY A 41 -3.22 0.67 -5.55
N ARG A 42 -2.44 1.02 -4.51
CA ARG A 42 -2.50 0.32 -3.21
C ARG A 42 -3.84 0.56 -2.51
N ALA A 43 -4.32 1.80 -2.49
CA ALA A 43 -5.61 2.14 -1.88
C ALA A 43 -6.78 1.42 -2.56
N ILE A 44 -6.78 1.36 -3.89
CA ILE A 44 -7.78 0.66 -4.70
C ILE A 44 -7.72 -0.85 -4.48
N LYS A 45 -6.52 -1.43 -4.39
CA LYS A 45 -6.36 -2.87 -4.12
C LYS A 45 -6.97 -3.23 -2.78
N THR A 46 -6.70 -2.46 -1.73
CA THR A 46 -7.25 -2.72 -0.39
C THR A 46 -8.76 -2.56 -0.38
N SER A 47 -9.31 -1.49 -0.95
CA SER A 47 -10.76 -1.28 -0.97
C SER A 47 -11.48 -2.37 -1.77
N LYS A 48 -10.92 -2.81 -2.89
CA LYS A 48 -11.46 -3.93 -3.68
C LYS A 48 -11.41 -5.24 -2.89
N MET A 49 -10.28 -5.55 -2.25
CA MET A 49 -10.12 -6.75 -1.42
C MET A 49 -11.13 -6.77 -0.28
N LEU A 50 -11.30 -5.66 0.45
CA LEU A 50 -12.27 -5.57 1.55
C LEU A 50 -13.72 -5.70 1.06
N LYS A 51 -14.04 -5.10 -0.10
CA LYS A 51 -15.38 -5.22 -0.68
C LYS A 51 -15.67 -6.65 -1.14
N THR A 52 -14.72 -7.31 -1.79
CA THR A 52 -14.82 -8.73 -2.15
C THR A 52 -14.96 -9.59 -0.91
N ALA A 53 -14.12 -9.38 0.11
CA ALA A 53 -14.21 -10.06 1.39
C ALA A 53 -15.61 -9.88 2.02
N ALA A 54 -16.13 -8.66 2.11
CA ALA A 54 -17.46 -8.41 2.68
C ALA A 54 -18.60 -9.05 1.86
N THR A 55 -18.43 -9.26 0.56
CA THR A 55 -19.46 -9.86 -0.31
C THR A 55 -19.41 -11.39 -0.30
N GLU A 56 -18.20 -11.96 -0.24
CA GLU A 56 -17.98 -13.42 -0.32
C GLU A 56 -17.82 -14.08 1.05
N CYS A 57 -17.78 -13.30 2.13
CA CYS A 57 -17.75 -13.80 3.49
C CYS A 57 -18.99 -14.62 3.79
N VAL A 58 -18.80 -15.86 4.22
CA VAL A 58 -19.87 -16.75 4.66
C VAL A 58 -19.96 -16.70 6.18
N ASP A 59 -21.10 -16.24 6.70
CA ASP A 59 -21.43 -16.36 8.12
C ASP A 59 -21.80 -17.82 8.44
N VAL A 60 -21.02 -18.43 9.33
CA VAL A 60 -21.19 -19.81 9.78
C VAL A 60 -21.90 -19.80 11.13
N ALA A 61 -23.16 -20.21 11.12
CA ALA A 61 -24.01 -20.25 12.32
C ALA A 61 -23.72 -21.45 13.24
N ASP A 62 -23.28 -22.57 12.66
CA ASP A 62 -22.95 -23.79 13.39
C ASP A 62 -21.48 -24.16 13.16
N VAL A 63 -20.73 -24.19 14.26
CA VAL A 63 -19.27 -24.43 14.27
C VAL A 63 -18.94 -25.80 14.89
N SER A 64 -19.96 -26.64 15.10
CA SER A 64 -19.81 -27.95 15.74
C SER A 64 -19.15 -29.01 14.84
N ALA A 65 -19.19 -28.82 13.52
CA ALA A 65 -18.57 -29.70 12.54
C ALA A 65 -17.86 -28.91 11.44
N VAL A 66 -16.80 -29.48 10.88
CA VAL A 66 -16.09 -28.90 9.73
C VAL A 66 -16.87 -29.20 8.45
N ASP A 67 -17.30 -28.15 7.76
CA ASP A 67 -17.92 -28.26 6.43
C ASP A 67 -16.87 -28.12 5.32
N ALA A 68 -16.63 -29.21 4.59
CA ALA A 68 -15.70 -29.23 3.45
C ALA A 68 -16.14 -28.30 2.30
N ALA A 69 -17.41 -27.90 2.23
CA ALA A 69 -17.92 -26.97 1.21
C ALA A 69 -17.50 -25.50 1.46
N LEU A 70 -16.97 -25.19 2.64
CA LEU A 70 -16.43 -23.88 3.02
C LEU A 70 -14.92 -23.76 2.79
N ASP A 71 -14.26 -24.83 2.35
CA ASP A 71 -12.81 -24.81 2.17
C ASP A 71 -12.38 -23.79 1.10
N GLY A 72 -11.34 -23.02 1.41
CA GLY A 72 -10.84 -21.92 0.59
C GLY A 72 -11.71 -20.65 0.56
N LYS A 73 -12.83 -20.59 1.30
CA LYS A 73 -13.69 -19.39 1.41
C LYS A 73 -13.34 -18.55 2.63
N LEU A 74 -13.64 -17.26 2.55
CA LEU A 74 -13.62 -16.40 3.74
C LEU A 74 -14.85 -16.73 4.59
N VAL A 75 -14.64 -17.13 5.84
CA VAL A 75 -15.71 -17.47 6.78
C VAL A 75 -15.63 -16.59 8.02
N HIS A 76 -16.81 -16.25 8.55
CA HIS A 76 -16.96 -15.61 9.84
C HIS A 76 -17.81 -16.52 10.73
N ALA A 77 -17.26 -16.95 11.87
CA ALA A 77 -17.92 -17.85 12.81
C ALA A 77 -17.75 -17.31 14.22
N THR A 78 -18.78 -17.46 15.05
CA THR A 78 -18.71 -17.09 16.47
C THR A 78 -19.15 -18.28 17.31
N ALA A 79 -18.25 -18.78 18.15
CA ALA A 79 -18.53 -19.86 19.08
C ALA A 79 -17.66 -19.75 20.34
N LEU A 80 -18.05 -20.46 21.39
CA LEU A 80 -17.27 -20.54 22.62
C LEU A 80 -16.07 -21.46 22.36
N ALA A 81 -14.86 -20.89 22.43
CA ALA A 81 -13.62 -21.65 22.31
C ALA A 81 -13.49 -22.57 23.53
N LYS A 82 -13.81 -23.85 23.33
CA LYS A 82 -13.58 -24.92 24.31
C LYS A 82 -12.31 -25.65 23.91
N THR A 83 -11.47 -25.91 24.89
CA THR A 83 -10.31 -26.79 24.75
C THR A 83 -10.39 -27.84 25.85
N ASP A 84 -10.04 -29.08 25.50
CA ASP A 84 -9.86 -30.16 26.48
C ASP A 84 -8.43 -30.13 27.06
N GLU A 85 -7.55 -29.29 26.51
CA GLU A 85 -6.18 -29.14 26.97
C GLU A 85 -6.10 -28.20 28.17
N THR A 86 -5.33 -28.62 29.19
CA THR A 86 -4.99 -27.75 30.31
C THR A 86 -3.70 -27.02 29.98
N LEU A 87 -3.76 -25.68 29.93
CA LEU A 87 -2.57 -24.86 29.74
C LEU A 87 -1.62 -25.12 30.92
N THR A 88 -0.39 -25.54 30.62
CA THR A 88 0.64 -25.79 31.65
C THR A 88 1.93 -25.13 31.19
N ASP A 89 2.60 -24.42 32.09
CA ASP A 89 3.92 -23.83 31.88
C ASP A 89 4.99 -24.76 32.48
N PRO A 90 5.79 -25.47 31.66
CA PRO A 90 6.82 -26.38 32.16
C PRO A 90 7.96 -25.68 32.89
N ASP A 91 8.22 -24.41 32.58
CA ASP A 91 9.33 -23.64 33.15
C ASP A 91 8.97 -23.08 34.53
N TYR A 92 7.67 -22.85 34.78
CA TYR A 92 7.18 -22.28 36.05
C TYR A 92 6.32 -23.24 36.88
N GLY A 93 5.98 -24.42 36.37
CA GLY A 93 5.30 -25.49 37.12
C GLY A 93 3.85 -25.18 37.51
N ILE A 94 3.20 -24.25 36.80
CA ILE A 94 1.79 -23.85 36.92
C ILE A 94 1.12 -23.84 35.56
#